data_AF-A0AAW0M6Q8-F1
#
_entry.id   AF-A0AAW0M6Q8-F1
#
_cell.length_a   1.000
_cell.length_b   1.000
_cell.length_c   1.000
_cell.angle_alpha   90.00
_cell.angle_beta   90.00
_cell.angle_gamma   90.00
#
_symmetry.space_group_name_H-M   'P 1'
#
loop_
_entity.id
_entity.type
_entity.pdbx_description
1 polymer ?
#
loop_
_entity_poly.entity_id
_entity_poly.type
_entity_poly.pdbx_seq_one_letter_code
_entity_poly.pdbx_strand_id
1 'polypeptide(L)' 'YLKHLAFNTAKHGWNVVISNHRGLGGVSITSDCFYNAGWTEDVRVVINHLHKEYPKAPLFAVGTSIGANILVSYLNVL' A
#
# COMPACT_ATOMS: atom_id res chain seq x y z
N TYR A 1 7.11 -2.64 13.65
CA TYR A 1 7.90 -2.04 12.55
C TYR A 1 7.11 -0.99 11.76
N LEU A 2 6.08 -1.36 10.97
CA LEU A 2 5.31 -0.39 10.17
C LEU A 2 4.66 0.73 10.99
N LYS A 3 4.14 0.43 12.19
CA LYS A 3 3.59 1.45 13.10
C LYS A 3 4.62 2.51 13.52
N HIS A 4 5.87 2.11 13.77
CA HIS A 4 6.95 3.05 14.11
C HIS A 4 7.37 3.89 12.91
N LEU A 5 7.48 3.29 11.72
CA LEU A 5 7.75 4.01 10.48
C LEU A 5 6.65 5.05 10.24
N ALA A 6 5.39 4.63 10.25
CA ALA A 6 4.26 5.52 10.03
C ALA A 6 4.17 6.65 11.07
N PHE A 7 4.35 6.33 12.35
CA PHE A 7 4.35 7.34 13.42
C PHE A 7 5.45 8.38 13.21
N ASN A 8 6.69 7.95 12.94
CA ASN A 8 7.80 8.87 12.73
C ASN A 8 7.61 9.70 11.46
N THR A 9 7.18 9.10 10.35
CA THR A 9 6.92 9.83 9.10
C THR A 9 5.81 10.88 9.29
N ALA A 10 4.71 10.50 9.95
CA ALA A 10 3.62 11.43 10.29
C ALA A 10 4.08 12.58 11.20
N LYS A 11 4.93 12.29 12.20
CA LYS A 11 5.52 13.31 13.08
C LYS A 11 6.33 14.38 12.31
N HIS A 12 6.86 14.03 11.13
CA HIS A 12 7.58 14.96 10.25
C HIS A 12 6.68 15.66 9.22
N GLY A 13 5.35 15.65 9.42
CA GLY A 13 4.40 16.42 8.61
C GLY A 13 3.87 15.70 7.37
N TRP A 14 4.07 14.39 7.26
CA TRP A 14 3.59 13.61 6.12
C TRP A 14 2.22 12.99 6.38
N ASN A 15 1.38 12.94 5.35
CA ASN A 15 0.18 12.11 5.36
C ASN A 15 0.59 10.66 5.07
N VAL A 16 0.31 9.75 6.00
CA VAL A 16 0.74 8.34 5.90
C VAL A 16 -0.45 7.42 5.79
N VAL A 17 -0.40 6.52 4.81
CA VAL A 17 -1.39 5.46 4.60
C VAL A 17 -0.70 4.11 4.74
N ILE A 18 -1.29 3.21 5.54
CA ILE A 18 -0.87 1.81 5.60
C ILE A 18 -1.95 0.98 4.91
N SER A 19 -1.57 0.29 3.84
CA SER A 19 -2.46 -0.66 3.17
C SER A 19 -2.32 -2.04 3.80
N ASN A 20 -3.46 -2.66 4.13
CA ASN A 20 -3.52 -4.05 4.55
C ASN A 20 -3.83 -4.94 3.35
N HIS A 21 -3.11 -6.05 3.23
CA HIS A 21 -3.43 -7.08 2.25
C HIS A 21 -4.74 -7.80 2.60
N ARG A 22 -5.44 -8.32 1.57
CA ARG A 22 -6.72 -9.03 1.73
C ARG A 22 -6.62 -10.16 2.75
N GLY A 23 -7.52 -10.17 3.73
CA GLY A 23 -7.57 -11.19 4.77
C GLY A 23 -6.55 -11.01 5.90
N LEU A 24 -5.77 -9.94 5.88
CA LEU A 24 -4.89 -9.56 6.98
C LEU A 24 -5.41 -8.31 7.70
N GLY A 25 -4.86 -8.05 8.90
CA GLY A 25 -5.20 -6.86 9.67
C GLY A 25 -6.60 -6.85 10.29
N GLY A 26 -7.25 -8.02 10.37
CA GLY A 26 -8.60 -8.16 10.95
C GLY A 26 -9.73 -7.67 10.03
N VAL A 27 -9.43 -7.41 8.75
CA VAL A 27 -10.43 -7.00 7.76
C VAL A 27 -11.08 -8.25 7.17
N SER A 28 -12.41 -8.28 7.14
CA SER A 28 -13.16 -9.36 6.52
C SER A 28 -12.89 -9.40 5.01
N ILE A 29 -12.73 -10.61 4.48
CA ILE A 29 -12.55 -10.81 3.05
C ILE A 29 -13.90 -10.69 2.36
N THR A 30 -14.00 -9.78 1.40
CA THR A 30 -15.21 -9.51 0.62
C THR A 30 -15.15 -10.09 -0.81
N SER A 31 -14.11 -10.86 -1.13
CA SER A 31 -13.87 -11.44 -2.45
C SER A 31 -13.34 -12.86 -2.34
N ASP A 32 -13.58 -13.70 -3.35
CA ASP A 32 -13.00 -15.06 -3.39
C ASP A 32 -11.47 -15.08 -3.57
N CYS A 33 -10.85 -13.91 -3.81
CA CYS A 33 -9.41 -13.75 -3.92
C CYS A 33 -8.76 -13.40 -2.57
N PHE A 34 -7.84 -14.25 -2.13
CA PHE A 34 -6.97 -14.01 -0.98
C PHE A 34 -5.71 -13.22 -1.38
N TYR A 35 -4.93 -12.81 -0.38
CA TYR A 35 -3.60 -12.24 -0.59
C TYR A 35 -2.72 -13.14 -1.46
N ASN A 36 -2.11 -12.54 -2.48
CA ASN A 36 -1.12 -13.17 -3.35
C ASN A 36 0.05 -12.20 -3.57
N ALA A 37 1.27 -12.66 -3.31
CA ALA A 37 2.48 -11.84 -3.42
C ALA A 37 2.88 -11.44 -4.85
N GLY A 38 2.29 -12.08 -5.87
CA GLY A 38 2.41 -11.67 -7.27
C GLY A 38 1.27 -10.77 -7.74
N TRP A 39 0.26 -10.53 -6.91
CA TRP A 39 -0.92 -9.75 -7.27
C TRP A 39 -0.71 -8.27 -6.98
N THR A 40 -0.55 -7.47 -8.04
CA THR A 40 -0.26 -6.03 -7.95
C THR A 40 -1.50 -5.15 -7.98
N GLU A 41 -2.67 -5.71 -8.26
CA GLU A 41 -3.90 -4.92 -8.46
C GLU A 41 -4.39 -4.25 -7.17
N ASP A 42 -4.19 -4.89 -6.02
CA ASP A 42 -4.54 -4.27 -4.73
C ASP A 42 -3.74 -2.97 -4.49
N VAL A 43 -2.46 -2.99 -4.85
CA VAL A 43 -1.59 -1.80 -4.78
C VAL A 43 -2.06 -0.75 -5.79
N ARG A 44 -2.41 -1.16 -7.00
CA ARG A 44 -2.93 -0.27 -8.05
C ARG A 44 -4.21 0.45 -7.62
N VAL A 45 -5.16 -0.28 -7.03
CA VAL A 45 -6.43 0.29 -6.55
C VAL A 45 -6.18 1.35 -5.48
N VAL A 46 -5.31 1.06 -4.51
CA VAL A 46 -4.97 2.02 -3.44
C VAL A 46 -4.28 3.26 -4.01
N ILE A 47 -3.28 3.09 -4.87
CA ILE A 47 -2.56 4.22 -5.48
C ILE A 47 -3.52 5.08 -6.32
N ASN A 48 -4.36 4.46 -7.14
CA ASN A 48 -5.34 5.18 -7.96
C ASN A 48 -6.36 5.94 -7.11
N HIS A 49 -6.80 5.36 -5.98
CA HIS A 49 -7.67 6.06 -5.04
C HIS A 49 -6.97 7.29 -4.45
N LEU A 50 -5.72 7.16 -4.00
CA LEU A 50 -4.96 8.28 -3.44
C LEU A 50 -4.67 9.39 -4.46
N HIS A 51 -4.35 9.04 -5.72
CA HIS A 51 -4.20 10.03 -6.78
C HIS A 51 -5.50 10.78 -7.10
N LYS A 52 -6.67 10.12 -6.98
CA LYS A 52 -7.97 10.77 -7.19
C LYS A 52 -8.33 11.72 -6.05
N GLU A 53 -8.12 11.29 -4.80
CA GLU A 53 -8.43 12.09 -3.61
C GLU A 53 -7.42 13.26 -3.42
N TYR A 54 -6.15 13.03 -3.74
CA TYR A 54 -5.06 14.00 -3.53
C TYR A 54 -4.24 14.26 -4.81
N PRO A 55 -4.84 14.79 -5.88
CA PRO A 55 -4.22 14.86 -7.22
C PRO A 55 -2.97 15.76 -7.31
N LYS A 56 -2.77 16.65 -6.34
CA LYS A 56 -1.62 17.58 -6.30
C LYS A 56 -0.54 17.15 -5.31
N ALA A 57 -0.78 16.11 -4.51
CA ALA A 57 0.18 15.64 -3.52
C ALA A 57 1.17 14.67 -4.17
N PRO A 58 2.50 14.85 -3.99
CA PRO A 58 3.45 13.86 -4.44
C PRO A 58 3.28 12.56 -3.64
N LEU A 59 3.15 11.44 -4.34
CA LEU A 59 2.93 10.12 -3.74
C LEU A 59 4.25 9.33 -3.70
N PHE A 60 4.55 8.77 -2.53
CA PHE A 60 5.69 7.87 -2.32
C PHE A 60 5.19 6.53 -1.78
N ALA A 61 5.75 5.43 -2.30
CA ALA A 61 5.42 4.09 -1.86
C ALA A 61 6.65 3.41 -1.24
N VAL A 62 6.45 2.73 -0.11
CA VAL A 62 7.50 1.98 0.59
C VAL A 62 7.00 0.57 0.83
N GLY A 63 7.75 -0.42 0.34
CA GLY A 63 7.50 -1.84 0.58
C GLY A 63 8.65 -2.45 1.37
N THR A 64 8.35 -3.36 2.31
CA THR A 64 9.37 -4.05 3.11
C THR A 64 9.21 -5.56 3.00
N SER A 65 10.33 -6.29 2.87
CA SER A 65 10.33 -7.74 2.66
C SER A 65 9.44 -8.11 1.46
N ILE A 66 8.41 -8.95 1.65
CA ILE A 66 7.48 -9.33 0.58
C ILE A 66 6.75 -8.12 -0.03
N GLY A 67 6.49 -7.08 0.76
CA GLY A 67 5.91 -5.83 0.27
C GLY A 67 6.83 -5.09 -0.69
N ALA A 68 8.16 -5.22 -0.54
CA ALA A 68 9.12 -4.66 -1.49
C ALA A 68 9.05 -5.38 -2.84
N ASN A 69 8.95 -6.72 -2.83
CA ASN A 69 8.80 -7.52 -4.05
C ASN A 69 7.49 -7.18 -4.78
N ILE A 70 6.38 -7.01 -4.05
CA ILE A 70 5.10 -6.58 -4.63
C ILE A 70 5.23 -5.19 -5.25
N LEU A 71 5.86 -4.24 -4.53
CA LEU A 71 6.04 -2.88 -5.02
C LEU A 71 6.90 -2.83 -6.28
N VAL A 72 8.02 -3.56 -6.32
CA VAL A 72 8.87 -3.68 -7.51
C VAL A 72 8.10 -4.32 -8.66
N SER A 73 7.34 -5.38 -8.40
CA SER A 73 6.49 -6.02 -9.43
C SER A 73 5.43 -5.06 -9.96
N TYR A 74 4.82 -4.24 -9.10
CA TYR A 74 3.87 -3.20 -9.52
C TYR A 74 4.54 -2.17 -10.45
N LEU A 75 5.72 -1.67 -10.08
CA LEU A 75 6.46 -0.68 -10.86
C LEU A 75 6.99 -1.24 -12.19
N ASN A 76 7.32 -2.52 -12.25
CA ASN A 76 7.76 -3.19 -13.48
C ASN A 76 6.61 -3.44 -14.48
N VAL A 77 5.35 -3.35 -14.04
CA VAL A 77 4.15 -3.58 -14.86
C VAL A 77 3.47 -2.24 -15.22
N LEU A 78 4.08 -1.11 -14.85
CA LEU A 78 3.74 0.22 -15.39
C LEU A 78 4.41 0.42 -16.75
#